data_AF-A0A1M3BM76-F1
#
_entry.id   AF-A0A1M3BM76-F1
#
_cell.length_a   1.000
_cell.length_b   1.000
_cell.length_c   1.000
_cell.angle_alpha   90.00
_cell.angle_beta   90.00
_cell.angle_gamma   90.00
#
_symmetry.space_group_name_H-M   'P 1'
#
loop_
_entity.id
_entity.type
_entity.pdbx_description
1 polymer ?
#
loop_
_entity_poly.entity_id
_entity_poly.type
_entity_poly.pdbx_seq_one_letter_code
_entity_poly.pdbx_strand_id
1 'polypeptide(L)'
;MRRIIGILSGSLVIAVVLAATAFAAEVSRDEYKEAAEPICKTSAKANEQILSGVRKEVKQGKLKTAAAKFSKASKQQSKALKQLEALPQPTADEARLGKWLGYLKIEAELFERAGRKLKAGDKAGAEHVFAKLTPNANKANNQVLPFEFRYCRLEPQKFS
;
A
#
# COMPACT_ATOMS: atom_id res chain seq x y z
N MET A 1 -7.31 -87.40 0.76
CA MET A 1 -8.72 -87.07 0.47
C MET A 1 -9.10 -85.81 1.25
N ARG A 2 -9.59 -84.76 0.56
CA ARG A 2 -10.50 -83.64 0.95
C ARG A 2 -10.65 -83.34 2.47
N ARG A 3 -10.56 -82.09 2.96
CA ARG A 3 -11.40 -80.92 2.61
C ARG A 3 -10.75 -79.57 2.97
N ILE A 4 -11.10 -78.57 2.16
CA ILE A 4 -10.90 -77.11 2.24
C ILE A 4 -11.82 -76.52 3.34
N ILE A 5 -11.48 -75.32 3.88
CA ILE A 5 -12.33 -74.12 4.18
C ILE A 5 -11.67 -73.31 5.32
N GLY A 6 -11.16 -72.10 5.02
CA GLY A 6 -11.71 -70.82 5.50
C GLY A 6 -10.95 -70.32 6.74
N ILE A 7 -10.40 -69.11 6.83
CA ILE A 7 -11.12 -67.83 6.90
C ILE A 7 -10.17 -66.70 6.48
N LEU A 8 -10.65 -65.88 5.55
CA LEU A 8 -10.14 -64.56 5.22
C LEU A 8 -10.33 -63.61 6.42
N SER A 9 -9.25 -63.04 6.94
CA SER A 9 -9.30 -61.86 7.82
C SER A 9 -8.47 -60.76 7.18
N GLY A 10 -9.01 -60.18 6.10
CA GLY A 10 -8.49 -58.95 5.52
C GLY A 10 -8.85 -57.78 6.41
N SER A 11 -7.90 -57.25 7.16
CA SER A 11 -8.02 -55.96 7.83
C SER A 11 -7.95 -54.86 6.77
N LEU A 12 -9.11 -54.37 6.34
CA LEU A 12 -9.21 -53.16 5.52
C LEU A 12 -8.88 -51.95 6.39
N VAL A 13 -7.63 -51.52 6.39
CA VAL A 13 -7.21 -50.22 6.93
C VAL A 13 -7.63 -49.16 5.93
N ILE A 14 -8.82 -48.57 6.11
CA ILE A 14 -9.21 -47.35 5.40
C ILE A 14 -8.43 -46.20 6.06
N ALA A 15 -7.21 -45.95 5.57
CA ALA A 15 -6.52 -44.70 5.84
C ALA A 15 -7.21 -43.60 5.03
N VAL A 16 -8.23 -42.97 5.63
CA VAL A 16 -8.77 -41.70 5.11
C VAL A 16 -7.70 -40.65 5.35
N VAL A 17 -6.84 -40.46 4.35
CA VAL A 17 -5.98 -39.27 4.27
C VAL A 17 -6.92 -38.10 3.95
N LEU A 18 -7.48 -37.48 5.00
CA LEU A 18 -8.01 -36.13 4.92
C LEU A 18 -6.82 -35.22 4.64
N ALA A 19 -6.51 -35.07 3.36
CA ALA A 19 -5.75 -33.93 2.87
C ALA A 19 -6.61 -32.69 3.16
N ALA A 20 -6.47 -32.15 4.37
CA ALA A 20 -6.86 -30.80 4.67
C ALA A 20 -5.96 -29.89 3.82
N THR A 21 -6.32 -29.71 2.54
CA THR A 21 -5.89 -28.55 1.79
C THR A 21 -6.47 -27.38 2.56
N ALA A 22 -5.62 -26.76 3.38
CA ALA A 22 -5.89 -25.45 3.94
C ALA A 22 -6.03 -24.50 2.76
N PHE A 23 -7.25 -24.39 2.22
CA PHE A 23 -7.65 -23.21 1.48
C PHE A 23 -7.56 -22.10 2.50
N ALA A 24 -6.42 -21.40 2.54
CA ALA A 24 -6.37 -20.09 3.15
C ALA A 24 -7.53 -19.33 2.54
N ALA A 25 -8.53 -18.98 3.35
CA ALA A 25 -9.72 -18.32 2.86
C ALA A 25 -9.27 -17.11 2.05
N GLU A 26 -9.66 -17.08 0.77
CA GLU A 26 -9.32 -15.98 -0.11
C GLU A 26 -9.88 -14.70 0.50
N VAL A 27 -9.02 -13.71 0.72
CA VAL A 27 -9.44 -12.42 1.27
C VAL A 27 -10.29 -11.72 0.22
N SER A 28 -11.52 -11.38 0.61
CA SER A 28 -12.42 -10.61 -0.25
C SER A 28 -11.94 -9.16 -0.39
N ARG A 29 -12.46 -8.47 -1.41
CA ARG A 29 -12.20 -7.04 -1.61
C ARG A 29 -12.62 -6.19 -0.41
N ASP A 30 -13.75 -6.55 0.21
CA ASP A 30 -14.29 -5.82 1.36
C ASP A 30 -13.41 -6.01 2.61
N GLU A 31 -12.95 -7.23 2.87
CA GLU A 31 -12.00 -7.50 3.97
C GLU A 31 -10.68 -6.76 3.76
N TYR A 32 -10.15 -6.75 2.53
CA TYR A 32 -8.96 -5.96 2.20
C TYR A 32 -9.21 -4.47 2.46
N LYS A 33 -10.38 -3.97 2.06
CA LYS A 33 -10.76 -2.57 2.24
C LYS A 33 -10.81 -2.19 3.71
N GLU A 34 -11.48 -2.99 4.52
CA GLU A 34 -11.61 -2.79 5.97
C GLU A 34 -10.24 -2.78 6.68
N ALA A 35 -9.31 -3.63 6.24
CA ALA A 35 -7.95 -3.66 6.77
C ALA A 35 -7.09 -2.47 6.32
N ALA A 36 -7.23 -2.03 5.07
CA ALA A 36 -6.41 -0.97 4.48
C ALA A 36 -6.85 0.45 4.90
N GLU A 37 -8.14 0.71 5.02
CA GLU A 37 -8.69 2.03 5.40
C GLU A 37 -8.08 2.67 6.65
N PRO A 38 -7.94 1.97 7.81
CA PRO A 38 -7.35 2.57 9.00
C PRO A 38 -5.87 2.95 8.81
N ILE A 39 -5.12 2.17 8.02
CA ILE A 39 -3.72 2.49 7.67
C ILE A 39 -3.68 3.78 6.85
N CYS A 40 -4.48 3.84 5.78
CA CYS A 40 -4.55 5.00 4.92
C CYS A 40 -5.03 6.25 5.66
N LYS A 41 -6.07 6.14 6.50
CA LYS A 41 -6.59 7.24 7.33
C LYS A 41 -5.53 7.81 8.26
N THR A 42 -4.76 6.93 8.90
CA THR A 42 -3.67 7.32 9.79
C THR A 42 -2.57 8.04 9.02
N SER A 43 -2.17 7.49 7.87
CA SER A 43 -1.16 8.10 7.00
C SER A 43 -1.59 9.46 6.45
N ALA A 44 -2.80 9.54 5.89
CA ALA A 44 -3.34 10.76 5.29
C ALA A 44 -3.39 11.91 6.30
N LYS A 45 -3.93 11.66 7.51
CA LYS A 45 -3.96 12.67 8.58
C LYS A 45 -2.57 13.10 9.01
N ALA A 46 -1.64 12.16 9.16
CA ALA A 46 -0.27 12.48 9.53
C ALA A 46 0.43 13.32 8.45
N ASN A 47 0.32 12.94 7.18
CA ASN A 47 0.90 13.69 6.06
C ASN A 47 0.27 15.07 5.93
N GLU A 48 -1.04 15.21 6.14
CA GLU A 48 -1.72 16.49 6.17
C GLU A 48 -1.17 17.44 7.23
N GLN A 49 -0.99 16.93 8.46
CA GLN A 49 -0.38 17.71 9.54
C GLN A 49 1.08 18.06 9.24
N ILE A 50 1.86 17.10 8.72
CA ILE A 50 3.29 17.29 8.40
C ILE A 50 3.47 18.36 7.32
N LEU A 51 2.69 18.28 6.25
CA LEU A 51 2.81 19.15 5.08
C LEU A 51 2.02 20.46 5.22
N SER A 52 1.28 20.64 6.31
CA SER A 52 0.56 21.88 6.58
C SER A 52 1.48 23.10 6.47
N GLY A 53 1.07 24.08 5.67
CA GLY A 53 1.80 25.33 5.44
C GLY A 53 3.08 25.22 4.60
N VAL A 54 3.45 24.03 4.09
CA VAL A 54 4.73 23.83 3.37
C VAL A 54 4.86 24.73 2.14
N ARG A 55 3.76 24.98 1.41
CA ARG A 55 3.72 25.90 0.27
C ARG A 55 4.10 27.33 0.67
N LYS A 56 3.59 27.81 1.81
CA LYS A 56 3.92 29.15 2.33
C LYS A 56 5.40 29.22 2.70
N GLU A 57 5.95 28.17 3.31
CA GLU A 57 7.37 28.08 3.64
C GLU A 57 8.26 28.13 2.40
N VAL A 58 7.94 27.37 1.35
CA VAL A 58 8.67 27.42 0.07
C VAL A 58 8.61 28.81 -0.55
N LYS A 59 7.44 29.47 -0.56
CA LYS A 59 7.28 30.83 -1.08
C LYS A 59 8.10 31.87 -0.27
N GLN A 60 8.19 31.69 1.04
CA GLN A 60 8.96 32.55 1.95
C GLN A 60 10.47 32.25 1.96
N GLY A 61 10.96 31.32 1.13
CA GLY A 61 12.37 30.94 1.12
C GLY A 61 12.81 30.10 2.34
N LYS A 62 11.86 29.60 3.14
CA LYS A 62 12.12 28.71 4.30
C LYS A 62 12.38 27.27 3.83
N LEU A 63 13.32 27.12 2.90
CA LEU A 63 13.52 25.87 2.14
C LEU A 63 13.98 24.71 3.02
N LYS A 64 14.81 24.96 4.05
CA LYS A 64 15.25 23.92 5.00
C LYS A 64 14.08 23.37 5.84
N THR A 65 13.17 24.25 6.28
CA THR A 65 11.96 23.85 7.03
C THR A 65 11.05 23.00 6.16
N ALA A 66 10.78 23.47 4.94
CA ALA A 66 9.98 22.71 3.97
C ALA A 66 10.63 21.36 3.62
N ALA A 67 11.95 21.32 3.45
CA ALA A 67 12.70 20.09 3.19
C ALA A 67 12.54 19.04 4.30
N ALA A 68 12.58 19.48 5.56
CA ALA A 68 12.39 18.60 6.71
C ALA A 68 10.98 17.99 6.74
N LYS A 69 9.95 18.78 6.40
CA LYS A 69 8.56 18.29 6.29
C LYS A 69 8.41 17.26 5.19
N PHE A 70 8.93 17.51 3.99
CA PHE A 70 8.90 16.52 2.90
C PHE A 70 9.64 15.23 3.26
N SER A 71 10.78 15.33 3.94
CA SER A 71 11.51 14.15 4.44
C SER A 71 10.68 13.36 5.46
N LYS A 72 9.95 14.04 6.34
CA LYS A 72 9.06 13.39 7.32
C LYS A 72 7.84 12.75 6.64
N ALA A 73 7.23 13.42 5.66
CA ALA A 73 6.11 12.89 4.89
C ALA A 73 6.50 11.65 4.07
N SER A 74 7.69 11.66 3.46
CA SER A 74 8.25 10.48 2.76
C SER A 74 8.37 9.27 3.69
N LYS A 75 8.89 9.46 4.91
CA LYS A 75 9.00 8.39 5.91
C LYS A 75 7.63 7.87 6.36
N GLN A 76 6.68 8.78 6.58
CA GLN A 76 5.31 8.41 6.97
C GLN A 76 4.62 7.61 5.86
N GLN A 77 4.72 8.06 4.60
CA GLN A 77 4.18 7.34 3.45
C GLN A 77 4.84 5.97 3.27
N SER A 78 6.16 5.88 3.43
CA SER A 78 6.89 4.60 3.34
C SER A 78 6.49 3.63 4.46
N LYS A 79 6.18 4.13 5.66
CA LYS A 79 5.66 3.31 6.75
C LYS A 79 4.28 2.74 6.40
N ALA A 80 3.37 3.58 5.91
CA ALA A 80 2.05 3.15 5.49
C ALA A 80 2.10 2.12 4.35
N LEU A 81 2.99 2.34 3.36
CA LEU A 81 3.22 1.40 2.27
C LEU A 81 3.61 0.02 2.80
N LYS A 82 4.57 -0.07 3.73
CA LYS A 82 4.97 -1.35 4.33
C LYS A 82 3.82 -2.06 5.05
N GLN A 83 2.94 -1.31 5.69
CA GLN A 83 1.76 -1.89 6.36
C GLN A 83 0.75 -2.43 5.34
N LEU A 84 0.56 -1.73 4.22
CA LEU A 84 -0.32 -2.16 3.13
C LEU A 84 0.24 -3.36 2.36
N GLU A 85 1.55 -3.40 2.11
CA GLU A 85 2.24 -4.52 1.47
C GLU A 85 2.17 -5.81 2.29
N ALA A 86 2.02 -5.69 3.61
CA ALA A 86 1.87 -6.84 4.50
C ALA A 86 0.43 -7.38 4.56
N LEU A 87 -0.56 -6.70 3.98
CA LEU A 87 -1.93 -7.18 3.94
C LEU A 87 -2.07 -8.29 2.89
N PRO A 88 -2.74 -9.41 3.21
CA PRO A 88 -3.13 -10.39 2.20
C PRO A 88 -4.03 -9.74 1.15
N GLN A 89 -3.77 -9.99 -0.13
CA GLN A 89 -4.50 -9.37 -1.24
C GLN A 89 -5.53 -10.36 -1.82
N PRO A 90 -6.69 -9.88 -2.29
CA PRO A 90 -7.60 -10.69 -3.08
C PRO A 90 -6.91 -11.13 -4.39
N THR A 91 -6.93 -12.42 -4.71
CA THR A 91 -6.22 -12.98 -5.89
C THR A 91 -6.60 -12.25 -7.17
N ALA A 92 -7.90 -11.96 -7.33
CA ALA A 92 -8.45 -11.26 -8.49
C ALA A 92 -7.93 -9.83 -8.67
N ASP A 93 -7.41 -9.20 -7.61
CA ASP A 93 -6.97 -7.80 -7.61
C ASP A 93 -5.45 -7.63 -7.39
N GLU A 94 -4.67 -8.71 -7.22
CA GLU A 94 -3.22 -8.64 -6.93
C GLU A 94 -2.45 -7.74 -7.90
N ALA A 95 -2.66 -7.90 -9.20
CA ALA A 95 -1.95 -7.11 -10.21
C ALA A 95 -2.30 -5.60 -10.13
N ARG A 96 -3.54 -5.29 -9.76
CA ARG A 96 -4.05 -3.92 -9.63
C ARG A 96 -3.53 -3.27 -8.35
N LEU A 97 -3.60 -3.99 -7.23
CA LEU A 97 -3.06 -3.57 -5.95
C LEU A 97 -1.54 -3.43 -6.01
N GLY A 98 -0.83 -4.34 -6.66
CA GLY A 98 0.61 -4.22 -6.92
C GLY A 98 0.98 -2.93 -7.66
N LYS A 99 0.22 -2.55 -8.69
CA LYS A 99 0.41 -1.25 -9.37
C LYS A 99 0.12 -0.07 -8.45
N TRP A 100 -0.97 -0.13 -7.67
CA TRP A 100 -1.32 0.91 -6.72
C TRP A 100 -0.21 1.14 -5.69
N LEU A 101 0.28 0.07 -5.05
CA LEU A 101 1.39 0.09 -4.10
C LEU A 101 2.67 0.66 -4.75
N GLY A 102 2.94 0.29 -6.02
CA GLY A 102 4.01 0.88 -6.81
C GLY A 102 3.90 2.40 -6.96
N TYR A 103 2.70 2.93 -7.20
CA TYR A 103 2.49 4.39 -7.27
C TYR A 103 2.61 5.07 -5.90
N LEU A 104 2.22 4.41 -4.79
CA LEU A 104 2.46 4.93 -3.45
C LEU A 104 3.95 5.02 -3.12
N LYS A 105 4.74 4.03 -3.58
CA LYS A 105 6.21 4.07 -3.48
C LYS A 105 6.79 5.26 -4.24
N ILE A 106 6.36 5.46 -5.48
CA ILE A 106 6.80 6.62 -6.30
C ILE A 106 6.47 7.93 -5.59
N GLU A 107 5.31 8.06 -4.94
CA GLU A 107 4.95 9.25 -4.18
C GLU A 107 5.92 9.50 -3.01
N ALA A 108 6.23 8.47 -2.22
CA ALA A 108 7.20 8.57 -1.14
C ALA A 108 8.59 9.03 -1.65
N GLU A 109 9.03 8.53 -2.79
CA GLU A 109 10.28 8.93 -3.46
C GLU A 109 10.21 10.36 -4.02
N LEU A 110 9.04 10.82 -4.48
CA LEU A 110 8.85 12.20 -4.92
C LEU A 110 8.94 13.16 -3.72
N PHE A 111 8.33 12.84 -2.58
CA PHE A 111 8.51 13.64 -1.35
C PHE A 111 9.98 13.69 -0.94
N GLU A 112 10.68 12.56 -0.95
CA GLU A 112 12.10 12.53 -0.58
C GLU A 112 12.95 13.39 -1.53
N ARG A 113 12.74 13.26 -2.85
CA ARG A 113 13.44 14.07 -3.86
C ARG A 113 13.17 15.56 -3.71
N ALA A 114 11.92 15.95 -3.49
CA ALA A 114 11.57 17.34 -3.25
C ALA A 114 12.26 17.88 -1.99
N GLY A 115 12.28 17.08 -0.91
CA GLY A 115 13.01 17.41 0.30
C GLY A 115 14.51 17.64 0.05
N ARG A 116 15.18 16.77 -0.72
CA ARG A 116 16.59 16.94 -1.10
C ARG A 116 16.83 18.21 -1.92
N LYS A 117 15.96 18.49 -2.90
CA LYS A 117 16.03 19.70 -3.74
C LYS A 117 15.90 20.97 -2.91
N LEU A 118 14.90 21.04 -2.04
CA LEU A 118 14.70 22.17 -1.13
C LEU A 118 15.87 22.33 -0.14
N LYS A 119 16.42 21.23 0.39
CA LYS A 119 17.59 21.26 1.28
C LYS A 119 18.81 21.86 0.59
N ALA A 120 18.97 21.60 -0.72
CA ALA A 120 20.04 22.14 -1.54
C ALA A 120 19.79 23.58 -2.04
N GLY A 121 18.64 24.19 -1.71
CA GLY A 121 18.26 25.51 -2.20
C GLY A 121 17.70 25.52 -3.64
N ASP A 122 17.57 24.35 -4.28
CA ASP A 122 17.07 24.20 -5.65
C ASP A 122 15.53 24.21 -5.68
N LYS A 123 14.97 25.42 -5.56
CA LYS A 123 13.52 25.65 -5.58
C LYS A 123 12.88 25.20 -6.90
N ALA A 124 13.47 25.56 -8.04
CA ALA A 124 12.96 25.21 -9.36
C ALA A 124 12.95 23.68 -9.56
N GLY A 125 14.02 22.99 -9.12
CA GLY A 125 14.09 21.54 -9.12
C GLY A 125 13.03 20.89 -8.23
N ALA A 126 12.71 21.48 -7.07
CA ALA A 126 11.62 21.01 -6.22
C ALA A 126 10.24 21.20 -6.87
N GLU A 127 9.99 22.34 -7.52
CA GLU A 127 8.74 22.60 -8.26
C GLU A 127 8.53 21.60 -9.41
N HIS A 128 9.60 21.26 -10.14
CA HIS A 128 9.54 20.22 -11.18
C HIS A 128 9.20 18.84 -10.59
N VAL A 129 9.64 18.53 -9.37
CA VAL A 129 9.25 17.31 -8.67
C VAL A 129 7.77 17.36 -8.25
N PHE A 130 7.28 18.49 -7.74
CA PHE A 130 5.88 18.66 -7.37
C PHE A 130 4.92 18.46 -8.53
N ALA A 131 5.28 18.92 -9.73
CA ALA A 131 4.48 18.73 -10.94
C ALA A 131 4.23 17.23 -11.27
N LYS A 132 5.02 16.31 -10.72
CA LYS A 132 4.87 14.86 -10.91
C LYS A 132 3.92 14.21 -9.91
N LEU A 133 3.57 14.88 -8.80
CA LEU A 133 2.71 14.32 -7.76
C LEU A 133 1.28 14.08 -8.28
N THR A 134 0.67 15.08 -8.93
CA THR A 134 -0.70 14.99 -9.48
C THR A 134 -0.89 13.84 -10.47
N PRO A 135 -0.08 13.72 -11.55
CA PRO A 135 -0.24 12.60 -12.48
C PRO A 135 0.02 11.23 -11.82
N ASN A 136 0.93 11.15 -10.84
CA ASN A 136 1.14 9.91 -10.08
C ASN A 136 -0.08 9.55 -9.22
N ALA A 137 -0.63 10.52 -8.48
CA ALA A 137 -1.82 10.34 -7.66
C ALA A 137 -3.03 9.88 -8.49
N ASN A 138 -3.24 10.48 -9.67
CA ASN A 138 -4.32 10.06 -10.57
C ASN A 138 -4.15 8.60 -11.02
N LYS A 139 -2.92 8.20 -11.38
CA LYS A 139 -2.62 6.80 -11.74
C LYS A 139 -2.88 5.84 -10.57
N ALA A 140 -2.47 6.21 -9.36
CA ALA A 140 -2.70 5.44 -8.14
C ALA A 140 -4.21 5.29 -7.88
N ASN A 141 -4.94 6.41 -7.85
CA ASN A 141 -6.37 6.44 -7.54
C ASN A 141 -7.19 5.60 -8.53
N ASN A 142 -6.83 5.63 -9.81
CA ASN A 142 -7.49 4.83 -10.84
C ASN A 142 -7.34 3.32 -10.61
N GLN A 143 -6.26 2.87 -9.97
CA GLN A 143 -6.12 1.45 -9.64
C GLN A 143 -7.15 1.01 -8.60
N VAL A 144 -7.52 1.87 -7.66
CA VAL A 144 -8.34 1.47 -6.50
C VAL A 144 -9.78 1.98 -6.54
N LEU A 145 -10.25 2.49 -7.68
CA LEU A 145 -11.66 2.88 -7.84
C LEU A 145 -12.66 1.77 -7.46
N PRO A 146 -12.45 0.48 -7.82
CA PRO A 146 -13.39 -0.59 -7.46
C PRO A 146 -13.46 -0.93 -5.98
N PHE A 147 -12.48 -0.48 -5.18
CA PHE A 147 -12.45 -0.69 -3.73
C PHE A 147 -13.25 0.38 -2.97
N GLU A 148 -13.60 1.48 -3.65
CA GLU A 148 -14.37 2.59 -3.06
C GLU A 148 -13.76 3.12 -1.75
N PHE A 149 -12.42 3.20 -1.71
CA PHE A 149 -11.70 3.72 -0.56
C PHE A 149 -12.04 5.19 -0.29
N ARG A 150 -12.22 5.52 0.99
CA ARG A 150 -12.36 6.86 1.52
C ARG A 150 -11.01 7.52 1.77
N TYR A 151 -10.06 6.82 2.39
CA TYR A 151 -8.79 7.42 2.82
C TYR A 151 -7.56 6.94 2.02
N CYS A 152 -7.67 5.86 1.25
CA CYS A 152 -6.56 5.33 0.45
C CYS A 152 -6.38 6.03 -0.92
N ARG A 153 -7.10 7.12 -1.16
CA ARG A 153 -6.94 7.96 -2.34
C ARG A 153 -5.98 9.10 -2.05
N LEU A 154 -5.07 9.34 -2.98
CA LEU A 154 -4.10 10.43 -2.92
C LEU A 154 -4.73 11.74 -3.38
N GLU A 155 -4.54 12.80 -2.60
CA GLU A 155 -5.10 14.14 -2.85
C GLU A 155 -3.99 15.20 -2.83
N PRO A 156 -3.10 15.22 -3.84
CA PRO A 156 -1.94 16.10 -3.87
C PRO A 156 -2.29 17.59 -3.85
N GLN A 157 -3.51 17.96 -4.28
CA GLN A 157 -4.05 19.32 -4.22
C GLN A 157 -4.11 19.89 -2.79
N LYS A 158 -4.11 19.04 -1.76
CA LYS A 158 -4.04 19.48 -0.37
C LYS A 158 -2.67 20.05 0.01
N PHE A 159 -1.65 19.81 -0.82
CA PHE A 159 -0.25 20.11 -0.50
C PHE A 159 0.46 20.99 -1.53
N SER A 160 -0.13 21.19 -2.72
CA SER A 160 0.41 21.99 -3.84
C SER A 160 -0.02 23.45 -3.85
#